data_AF-A0A923N9M8-F1
#
_entry.id   AF-A0A923N9M8-F1
#
_cell.length_a   1.000
_cell.length_b   1.000
_cell.length_c   1.000
_cell.angle_alpha   90.00
_cell.angle_beta   90.00
_cell.angle_gamma   90.00
#
_symmetry.space_group_name_H-M   'P 1'
#
loop_
_entity.id
_entity.type
_entity.pdbx_description
1 polymer ?
#
loop_
_entity_poly.entity_id
_entity_poly.type
_entity_poly.pdbx_seq_one_letter_code
_entity_poly.pdbx_strand_id
1 'polypeptide(L)'
;MIRTALWMKKRYICRLIDAVNCFTPVGEKARRGQRKNPFAEEKGEPSSVKELTLQQAQILQRIGEAAKAKKHMRFLLHGVTGSGKTEIYIRAAQQVLEQGRNVIVLVPEIALTGQIIDRFIGRFGSGKVAVLHSRLSLGERYDQWKKVRDGCDGDGQIVIGARSAVFAPLENIGLIVIDEEHETCLLYTS
;
A
#
# COMPACT_ATOMS: atom_id res chain seq x y z
N MET A 1 10.41 0.15 11.64
CA MET A 1 10.07 -1.08 12.39
C MET A 1 10.26 -0.94 13.91
N ILE A 2 11.50 -0.99 14.44
CA ILE A 2 11.75 -1.07 15.91
C ILE A 2 11.13 0.10 16.70
N ARG A 3 11.27 1.34 16.21
CA ARG A 3 10.66 2.51 16.86
C ARG A 3 9.13 2.41 16.96
N THR A 4 8.48 1.92 15.91
CA THR A 4 7.03 1.70 15.88
C THR A 4 6.61 0.58 16.82
N ALA A 5 7.34 -0.54 16.85
CA ALA A 5 7.07 -1.64 17.78
C ALA A 5 7.23 -1.21 19.25
N LEU A 6 8.24 -0.40 19.57
CA LEU A 6 8.42 0.18 20.90
C LEU A 6 7.29 1.13 21.27
N TRP A 7 6.82 1.95 20.32
CA TRP A 7 5.67 2.82 20.52
C TRP A 7 4.39 2.00 20.76
N MET A 8 4.16 0.93 19.99
CA MET A 8 3.01 0.04 20.16
C MET A 8 3.01 -0.62 21.55
N LYS A 9 4.15 -1.17 21.97
CA LYS A 9 4.32 -1.71 23.34
C LYS A 9 3.94 -0.67 24.39
N LYS A 10 4.43 0.57 24.26
CA LYS A 10 4.14 1.64 25.23
C LYS A 10 2.68 2.09 25.18
N ARG A 11 2.08 2.17 23.99
CA ARG A 11 0.74 2.75 23.77
C ARG A 11 -0.39 1.77 24.04
N TYR A 12 -0.19 0.50 23.69
CA TYR A 12 -1.19 -0.58 23.73
C TYR A 12 -0.86 -1.67 24.76
N ILE A 13 0.27 -1.55 25.49
CA ILE A 13 0.64 -2.47 26.58
C ILE A 13 0.74 -3.94 26.08
N CYS A 14 1.17 -4.13 24.83
CA CYS A 14 1.44 -5.45 24.28
C CYS A 14 2.90 -5.88 24.54
N ARG A 15 3.20 -7.18 24.41
CA ARG A 15 4.59 -7.64 24.52
C ARG A 15 5.37 -7.16 23.29
N LEU A 16 6.65 -6.86 23.48
CA LEU A 16 7.50 -6.43 22.37
C LEU A 16 7.54 -7.48 21.26
N ILE A 17 7.54 -8.76 21.62
CA ILE A 17 7.50 -9.87 20.67
C ILE A 17 6.24 -9.84 19.81
N ASP A 18 5.07 -9.56 20.40
CA ASP A 18 3.81 -9.46 19.66
C ASP A 18 3.85 -8.26 18.69
N ALA A 19 4.41 -7.13 19.13
CA ALA A 19 4.56 -5.94 18.29
C ALA A 19 5.55 -6.16 17.13
N VAL A 20 6.65 -6.88 17.37
CA VAL A 20 7.64 -7.23 16.33
C VAL A 20 7.04 -8.22 15.33
N ASN A 21 6.26 -9.19 15.81
CA ASN A 21 5.60 -10.19 14.96
C ASN A 21 4.65 -9.56 13.93
N CYS A 22 4.11 -8.36 14.18
CA CYS A 22 3.33 -7.63 13.18
C CYS A 22 4.14 -7.26 11.92
N PHE A 23 5.46 -7.08 12.04
CA PHE A 23 6.33 -6.66 10.95
C PHE A 23 7.02 -7.82 10.22
N THR A 24 6.92 -9.04 10.76
CA THR A 24 7.50 -10.24 10.18
C THR A 24 6.41 -11.09 9.52
N PRO A 25 6.67 -11.66 8.33
CA PRO A 25 5.68 -12.50 7.68
C PRO A 25 5.56 -13.81 8.45
N VAL A 26 4.33 -14.34 8.50
CA VAL A 26 4.09 -15.71 8.98
C VAL A 26 4.38 -16.64 7.81
N GLY A 27 5.34 -17.56 7.93
CA GLY A 27 5.63 -18.59 6.93
C GLY A 27 7.12 -18.81 6.63
N GLU A 28 7.41 -19.94 5.98
CA GLU A 28 8.75 -20.31 5.52
C GLU A 28 8.95 -20.00 4.03
N LYS A 29 10.20 -19.93 3.60
CA LYS A 29 10.60 -19.71 2.21
C LYS A 29 10.02 -20.81 1.31
N ALA A 30 9.33 -20.43 0.23
CA ALA A 30 8.90 -21.38 -0.79
C ALA A 30 10.10 -22.19 -1.34
N ARG A 31 9.89 -23.49 -1.62
CA ARG A 31 10.94 -24.37 -2.18
C ARG A 31 11.49 -23.76 -3.49
N ARG A 32 12.82 -23.80 -3.65
CA ARG A 32 13.55 -23.24 -4.78
C ARG A 32 12.97 -23.80 -6.09
N GLY A 33 12.32 -22.95 -6.90
CA GLY A 33 11.60 -23.34 -8.13
C GLY A 33 10.11 -22.96 -8.17
N GLN A 34 9.49 -22.62 -7.02
CA GLN A 34 8.09 -22.19 -6.93
C GLN A 34 7.92 -20.70 -6.57
N ARG A 35 8.79 -19.82 -7.09
CA ARG A 35 8.51 -18.37 -7.01
C ARG A 35 7.31 -18.09 -7.91
N LYS A 36 6.11 -18.08 -7.32
CA LYS A 36 4.89 -17.67 -8.01
C LYS A 36 4.56 -16.27 -7.52
N ASN A 37 4.78 -15.28 -8.36
CA ASN A 37 4.07 -14.02 -8.21
C ASN A 37 2.74 -14.22 -8.95
N PRO A 38 1.60 -14.38 -8.25
CA PRO A 38 0.30 -14.59 -8.91
C PRO A 38 -0.04 -13.44 -9.86
N PHE A 39 0.60 -12.29 -9.68
CA PHE A 39 0.41 -11.08 -10.48
C PHE A 39 1.52 -10.85 -11.52
N ALA A 40 2.43 -11.80 -11.75
CA ALA A 40 3.55 -11.62 -12.70
C ALA A 40 3.08 -11.44 -14.15
N GLU A 41 2.00 -12.13 -14.55
CA GLU A 41 1.46 -12.11 -15.92
C GLU A 41 0.33 -11.09 -16.09
N GLU A 42 -0.10 -10.42 -15.02
CA GLU A 42 -1.13 -9.40 -15.12
C GLU A 42 -0.60 -8.17 -15.85
N LYS A 43 -1.19 -7.90 -17.02
CA LYS A 43 -0.90 -6.69 -17.80
C LYS A 43 -1.59 -5.45 -17.24
N GLY A 44 -2.51 -5.62 -16.28
CA GLY A 44 -3.36 -4.58 -15.72
C GLY A 44 -4.27 -3.92 -16.75
N GLU A 45 -5.28 -3.18 -16.29
CA GLU A 45 -6.10 -2.37 -17.19
C GLU A 45 -5.46 -0.97 -17.30
N PRO A 46 -5.06 -0.52 -18.51
CA PRO A 46 -4.61 0.85 -18.70
C PRO A 46 -5.78 1.81 -18.42
N SER A 47 -5.69 2.56 -17.31
CA SER A 47 -6.61 3.65 -17.01
C SER A 47 -6.50 4.71 -18.11
N SER A 48 -7.58 4.96 -18.85
CA SER A 48 -7.65 6.08 -19.77
C SER A 48 -7.62 7.37 -18.95
N VAL A 49 -6.69 8.26 -19.31
CA VAL A 49 -6.45 9.54 -18.63
C VAL A 49 -7.72 10.40 -18.73
N LYS A 50 -8.59 10.34 -17.72
CA LYS A 50 -9.60 11.39 -17.53
C LYS A 50 -8.88 12.70 -17.20
N GLU A 51 -9.30 13.79 -17.81
CA GLU A 51 -8.88 15.13 -17.40
C GLU A 51 -9.24 15.33 -15.93
N LEU A 52 -8.28 15.83 -15.14
CA LEU A 52 -8.52 16.12 -13.74
C LEU A 52 -9.34 17.38 -13.63
N THR A 53 -10.25 17.42 -12.66
CA THR A 53 -10.85 18.69 -12.27
C THR A 53 -9.78 19.60 -11.66
N LEU A 54 -10.00 20.92 -11.71
CA LEU A 54 -9.10 21.89 -11.09
C LEU A 54 -8.81 21.56 -9.62
N GLN A 55 -9.82 21.11 -8.88
CA GLN A 55 -9.68 20.70 -7.47
C GLN A 55 -8.78 19.47 -7.31
N GLN A 56 -8.92 18.46 -8.18
CA GLN A 56 -8.06 17.27 -8.14
C GLN A 56 -6.61 17.62 -8.47
N ALA A 57 -6.38 18.49 -9.46
CA ALA A 57 -5.05 18.97 -9.81
C ALA A 57 -4.39 19.73 -8.65
N GLN A 58 -5.12 20.62 -7.98
CA GLN A 58 -4.64 21.36 -6.80
C GLN A 58 -4.27 20.42 -5.64
N ILE A 59 -5.07 19.39 -5.40
CA ILE A 59 -4.77 18.42 -4.32
C ILE A 59 -3.50 17.63 -4.65
N LEU A 60 -3.36 17.15 -5.89
CA LEU A 60 -2.14 16.46 -6.32
C LEU A 60 -0.91 17.33 -6.17
N GLN A 61 -0.99 18.61 -6.55
CA GLN A 61 0.12 19.55 -6.37
C GLN A 61 0.52 19.64 -4.88
N ARG A 62 -0.45 19.82 -3.98
CA ARG A 62 -0.18 19.93 -2.54
C ARG A 62 0.42 18.65 -1.96
N ILE A 63 -0.03 17.48 -2.41
CA ILE A 63 0.54 16.18 -2.01
C ILE A 63 2.00 16.10 -2.49
N GLY A 64 2.27 16.42 -3.75
CA GLY A 64 3.61 16.42 -4.33
C GLY A 64 4.57 17.35 -3.61
N GLU A 65 4.14 18.57 -3.27
CA GLU A 65 4.92 19.54 -2.49
C GLU A 65 5.22 19.06 -1.07
N ALA A 66 4.23 18.50 -0.38
CA ALA A 66 4.41 17.95 0.97
C ALA A 66 5.39 16.77 0.96
N ALA A 67 5.27 15.89 -0.04
CA ALA A 67 6.20 14.79 -0.26
C ALA A 67 7.61 15.30 -0.54
N LYS A 68 7.78 16.31 -1.39
CA LYS A 68 9.10 16.88 -1.69
C LYS A 68 9.75 17.54 -0.48
N ALA A 69 8.95 18.27 0.31
CA ALA A 69 9.40 18.93 1.53
C ALA A 69 9.61 17.98 2.73
N LYS A 70 9.31 16.68 2.58
CA LYS A 70 9.31 15.68 3.66
C LYS A 70 8.47 16.12 4.88
N LYS A 71 7.41 16.89 4.63
CA LYS A 71 6.49 17.38 5.67
C LYS A 71 5.33 16.41 5.85
N HIS A 72 5.03 16.07 7.10
CA HIS A 72 3.84 15.28 7.42
C HIS A 72 2.59 16.15 7.26
N MET A 73 1.73 15.80 6.30
CA MET A 73 0.45 16.45 6.05
C MET A 73 -0.65 15.40 5.90
N ARG A 74 -1.86 15.77 6.30
CA ARG A 74 -3.05 14.94 6.17
C ARG A 74 -4.01 15.61 5.19
N PHE A 75 -4.56 14.82 4.28
CA PHE A 75 -5.52 15.27 3.28
C PHE A 75 -6.73 14.37 3.36
N LEU A 76 -7.93 14.95 3.32
CA LEU A 76 -9.19 14.23 3.27
C LEU A 76 -9.83 14.45 1.90
N LEU A 77 -10.01 13.35 1.16
CA LEU A 77 -10.60 13.36 -0.18
C LEU A 77 -12.08 12.98 -0.10
N HIS A 78 -12.94 14.00 0.00
CA HIS A 78 -14.38 13.83 -0.12
C HIS A 78 -14.80 13.65 -1.58
N GLY A 79 -15.57 12.60 -1.83
CA GLY A 79 -16.12 12.30 -3.15
C GLY A 79 -16.98 11.04 -3.08
N VAL A 80 -17.99 10.95 -3.93
CA VAL A 80 -18.82 9.74 -4.04
C VAL A 80 -18.05 8.63 -4.74
N THR A 81 -18.43 7.37 -4.54
CA THR A 81 -17.87 6.23 -5.28
C THR A 81 -18.00 6.48 -6.79
N GLY A 82 -16.95 6.23 -7.56
CA GLY A 82 -16.92 6.54 -9.01
C GLY A 82 -16.51 7.97 -9.36
N SER A 83 -16.25 8.86 -8.39
CA SER A 83 -15.72 10.23 -8.62
C SER A 83 -14.26 10.29 -9.10
N GLY A 84 -13.59 9.14 -9.25
CA GLY A 84 -12.20 9.07 -9.71
C GLY A 84 -11.14 9.22 -8.62
N LYS A 85 -11.48 9.01 -7.34
CA LYS A 85 -10.48 9.03 -6.24
C LYS A 85 -9.29 8.10 -6.49
N THR A 86 -9.54 6.91 -7.03
CA THR A 86 -8.49 5.94 -7.38
C THR A 86 -7.46 6.55 -8.33
N GLU A 87 -7.87 7.37 -9.28
CA GLU A 87 -6.94 8.05 -10.22
C GLU A 87 -6.07 9.07 -9.49
N ILE A 88 -6.62 9.78 -8.50
CA ILE A 88 -5.84 10.66 -7.63
C ILE A 88 -4.79 9.86 -6.86
N TYR A 89 -5.15 8.69 -6.31
CA TYR A 89 -4.21 7.83 -5.58
C TYR A 89 -3.06 7.37 -6.49
N ILE A 90 -3.38 6.94 -7.71
CA ILE A 90 -2.40 6.49 -8.70
C ILE A 90 -1.46 7.63 -9.09
N ARG A 91 -1.98 8.82 -9.41
CA ARG A 91 -1.13 9.98 -9.78
C ARG A 91 -0.30 10.49 -8.61
N ALA A 92 -0.85 10.51 -7.40
CA ALA A 92 -0.11 10.85 -6.19
C ALA A 92 1.04 9.85 -5.95
N ALA A 93 0.77 8.56 -6.08
CA ALA A 93 1.78 7.52 -5.98
C ALA A 93 2.89 7.71 -7.03
N GLN A 94 2.52 8.03 -8.26
CA GLN A 94 3.49 8.32 -9.33
C GLN A 94 4.42 9.48 -8.97
N GLN A 95 3.87 10.63 -8.55
CA GLN A 95 4.69 11.79 -8.15
C GLN A 95 5.64 11.48 -6.98
N VAL A 96 5.19 10.64 -6.05
CA VAL A 96 5.98 10.24 -4.88
C VAL A 96 7.11 9.29 -5.27
N LEU A 97 6.84 8.35 -6.19
CA LEU A 97 7.84 7.46 -6.74
C LEU A 97 8.89 8.20 -7.58
N GLU A 98 8.49 9.21 -8.35
CA GLU A 98 9.41 10.09 -9.11
C GLU A 98 10.36 10.87 -8.18
N GLN A 99 9.99 11.05 -6.91
CA GLN A 99 10.83 11.63 -5.86
C GLN A 99 11.71 10.57 -5.15
N GLY A 100 11.71 9.32 -5.61
CA GLY A 100 12.45 8.21 -5.02
C GLY A 100 11.89 7.72 -3.68
N ARG A 101 10.61 8.00 -3.40
CA ARG A 101 9.93 7.64 -2.14
C ARG A 101 8.88 6.56 -2.38
N ASN A 102 8.63 5.77 -1.35
CA ASN A 102 7.75 4.60 -1.46
C ASN A 102 6.32 4.89 -1.00
N VAL A 103 5.37 4.03 -1.38
CA VAL A 103 3.94 4.27 -1.21
C VAL A 103 3.27 3.07 -0.52
N ILE A 104 2.38 3.35 0.44
CA ILE A 104 1.46 2.35 1.00
C ILE A 104 0.04 2.73 0.63
N VAL A 105 -0.75 1.78 0.14
CA VAL A 105 -2.17 1.93 -0.16
C VAL A 105 -2.94 0.91 0.69
N LEU A 106 -3.64 1.42 1.70
CA LEU A 106 -4.51 0.65 2.56
C LEU A 106 -5.92 0.70 2.00
N VAL A 107 -6.45 -0.46 1.62
CA VAL A 107 -7.83 -0.62 1.16
C VAL A 107 -8.60 -1.48 2.15
N PRO A 108 -9.94 -1.37 2.24
CA PRO A 108 -10.74 -2.30 3.03
C PRO A 108 -10.49 -3.75 2.60
N GLU A 109 -10.53 -4.68 3.55
CA GLU A 109 -10.22 -6.09 3.28
C GLU A 109 -11.20 -6.72 2.27
N ILE A 110 -12.46 -6.26 2.28
CA ILE A 110 -13.52 -6.68 1.36
C ILE A 110 -13.35 -5.99 -0.01
N ALA A 111 -12.88 -4.74 -0.01
CA ALA A 111 -12.67 -3.91 -1.20
C ALA A 111 -11.31 -4.12 -1.88
N LEU A 112 -10.50 -5.06 -1.38
CA LEU A 112 -9.30 -5.57 -2.02
C LEU A 112 -9.70 -6.40 -3.25
N THR A 113 -10.34 -5.69 -4.19
CA THR A 113 -10.82 -6.16 -5.47
C THR A 113 -9.68 -6.08 -6.46
N GLY A 114 -9.65 -7.03 -7.40
CA GLY A 114 -8.66 -7.07 -8.48
C GLY A 114 -8.51 -5.70 -9.14
N GLN A 115 -9.62 -4.97 -9.34
CA GLN A 115 -9.61 -3.69 -10.05
C GLN A 115 -8.63 -2.63 -9.54
N ILE A 116 -8.46 -2.45 -8.21
CA ILE A 116 -7.45 -1.48 -7.72
C ILE A 116 -6.05 -2.02 -7.98
N ILE A 117 -5.82 -3.30 -7.69
CA ILE A 117 -4.53 -3.97 -7.91
C ILE A 117 -4.15 -3.92 -9.39
N ASP A 118 -5.07 -4.32 -10.28
CA ASP A 118 -4.93 -4.32 -11.74
C ASP A 118 -4.59 -2.94 -12.28
N ARG A 119 -5.21 -1.88 -11.75
CA ARG A 119 -4.89 -0.50 -12.18
C ARG A 119 -3.49 -0.07 -11.73
N PHE A 120 -3.09 -0.42 -10.52
CA PHE A 120 -1.74 -0.12 -10.04
C PHE A 120 -0.69 -0.94 -10.81
N ILE A 121 -0.95 -2.22 -11.06
CA ILE A 121 -0.07 -3.08 -11.87
C ILE A 121 -0.01 -2.57 -13.31
N GLY A 122 -1.13 -2.21 -13.91
CA GLY A 122 -1.19 -1.66 -15.26
C GLY A 122 -0.44 -0.34 -15.40
N ARG A 123 -0.40 0.48 -14.34
CA ARG A 123 0.31 1.76 -14.34
C ARG A 123 1.80 1.64 -14.03
N PHE A 124 2.18 0.83 -13.06
CA PHE A 124 3.54 0.80 -12.49
C PHE A 124 4.33 -0.47 -12.83
N GLY A 125 3.66 -1.48 -13.39
CA GLY A 125 4.20 -2.81 -13.60
C GLY A 125 4.13 -3.67 -12.34
N SER A 126 4.00 -4.99 -12.55
CA SER A 126 3.93 -5.97 -11.48
C SER A 126 5.22 -6.06 -10.64
N GLY A 127 6.36 -5.58 -11.14
CA GLY A 127 7.62 -5.49 -10.40
C GLY A 127 7.58 -4.46 -9.26
N LYS A 128 7.01 -3.28 -9.49
CA LYS A 128 6.97 -2.20 -8.48
C LYS A 128 5.91 -2.39 -7.40
N VAL A 129 4.86 -3.16 -7.70
CA VAL A 129 3.71 -3.37 -6.80
C VAL A 129 3.89 -4.67 -6.01
N ALA A 130 3.73 -4.59 -4.70
CA ALA A 130 3.63 -5.72 -3.80
C ALA A 130 2.26 -5.74 -3.14
N VAL A 131 1.62 -6.91 -3.15
CA VAL A 131 0.26 -7.09 -2.64
C VAL A 131 0.31 -7.90 -1.34
N LEU A 132 -0.28 -7.38 -0.27
CA LEU A 132 -0.29 -8.03 1.06
C LEU A 132 -1.73 -8.13 1.59
N HIS A 133 -2.29 -9.34 1.57
CA HIS A 133 -3.61 -9.62 2.15
C HIS A 133 -3.74 -11.04 2.70
N SER A 134 -4.84 -11.27 3.43
CA SER A 134 -5.19 -12.53 4.09
C SER A 134 -5.39 -13.69 3.10
N ARG A 135 -5.95 -13.42 1.91
CA ARG A 135 -6.20 -14.44 0.87
C ARG A 135 -4.95 -15.01 0.16
N LEU A 136 -3.76 -14.42 0.31
CA LEU A 136 -2.52 -15.01 -0.21
C LEU A 136 -2.11 -16.19 0.66
N SER A 137 -1.58 -17.24 0.04
CA SER A 137 -0.93 -18.34 0.76
C SER A 137 0.28 -17.82 1.56
N LEU A 138 0.70 -18.56 2.59
CA LEU A 138 1.84 -18.17 3.42
C LEU A 138 3.13 -17.98 2.59
N GLY A 139 3.35 -18.83 1.59
CA GLY A 139 4.49 -18.71 0.67
C GLY A 139 4.42 -17.45 -0.19
N GLU A 140 3.26 -17.14 -0.77
CA GLU A 140 3.08 -15.93 -1.59
C GLU A 140 3.24 -14.66 -0.74
N ARG A 141 2.66 -14.64 0.46
CA ARG A 141 2.81 -13.51 1.38
C ARG A 141 4.26 -13.29 1.79
N TYR A 142 5.00 -14.38 2.04
CA TYR A 142 6.43 -14.32 2.31
C TYR A 142 7.21 -13.76 1.12
N ASP A 143 6.90 -14.21 -0.10
CA ASP A 143 7.57 -13.73 -1.31
C ASP A 143 7.30 -12.25 -1.57
N GLN A 144 6.06 -11.77 -1.39
CA GLN A 144 5.72 -10.34 -1.51
C GLN A 144 6.38 -9.51 -0.41
N TRP A 145 6.37 -9.98 0.85
CA TRP A 145 7.04 -9.29 1.95
C TRP A 145 8.55 -9.21 1.71
N LYS A 146 9.14 -10.31 1.22
CA LYS A 146 10.56 -10.37 0.89
C LYS A 146 10.90 -9.44 -0.27
N LYS A 147 10.04 -9.34 -1.29
CA LYS A 147 10.18 -8.39 -2.38
C LYS A 147 10.22 -6.95 -1.89
N VAL A 148 9.37 -6.59 -0.92
CA VAL A 148 9.38 -5.26 -0.30
C VAL A 148 10.66 -5.02 0.51
N ARG A 149 11.13 -6.01 1.26
CA ARG A 149 12.33 -5.90 2.11
C ARG A 149 13.63 -5.88 1.31
N ASP A 150 13.77 -6.81 0.37
CA ASP A 150 15.01 -7.08 -0.38
C ASP A 150 15.03 -6.37 -1.74
N GLY A 151 13.99 -5.61 -2.08
CA GLY A 151 13.82 -4.98 -3.40
C GLY A 151 15.05 -4.18 -3.82
N CYS A 152 15.81 -4.74 -4.76
CA CYS A 152 16.83 -4.04 -5.52
C CYS A 152 16.17 -3.38 -6.74
N ASP A 153 16.73 -2.29 -7.27
CA ASP A 153 16.35 -1.71 -8.56
C ASP A 153 14.88 -1.24 -8.70
N GLY A 154 14.22 -0.90 -7.60
CA GLY A 154 12.88 -0.31 -7.63
C GLY A 154 11.72 -1.32 -7.61
N ASP A 155 11.98 -2.59 -7.27
CA ASP A 155 10.92 -3.55 -6.98
C ASP A 155 10.27 -3.30 -5.61
N GLY A 156 8.95 -3.54 -5.51
CA GLY A 156 8.22 -3.47 -4.24
C GLY A 156 8.08 -2.07 -3.62
N GLN A 157 8.22 -1.01 -4.42
CA GLN A 157 8.10 0.39 -3.96
C GLN A 157 6.66 0.80 -3.59
N ILE A 158 5.66 0.08 -4.10
CA ILE A 158 4.25 0.28 -3.75
C ILE A 158 3.75 -0.96 -3.02
N VAL A 159 3.22 -0.78 -1.82
CA VAL A 159 2.53 -1.84 -1.07
C VAL A 159 1.03 -1.58 -1.09
N ILE A 160 0.26 -2.54 -1.59
CA ILE A 160 -1.20 -2.51 -1.57
C ILE A 160 -1.70 -3.62 -0.65
N GLY A 161 -2.59 -3.31 0.28
CA GLY A 161 -3.11 -4.33 1.16
C GLY A 161 -4.21 -3.86 2.09
N ALA A 162 -4.68 -4.80 2.91
CA ALA A 162 -5.59 -4.48 4.01
C ALA A 162 -4.84 -3.69 5.11
N ARG A 163 -5.53 -3.38 6.22
CA ARG A 163 -4.97 -2.62 7.36
C ARG A 163 -3.61 -3.15 7.87
N SER A 164 -3.37 -4.47 7.80
CA SER A 164 -2.10 -5.08 8.21
C SER A 164 -0.90 -4.71 7.33
N ALA A 165 -1.12 -4.24 6.10
CA ALA A 165 -0.05 -3.84 5.18
C ALA A 165 0.72 -2.59 5.65
N VAL A 166 0.19 -1.84 6.63
CA VAL A 166 0.92 -0.75 7.30
C VAL A 166 2.20 -1.23 7.99
N PHE A 167 2.28 -2.53 8.32
CA PHE A 167 3.44 -3.16 8.93
C PHE A 167 4.43 -3.73 7.91
N ALA A 168 4.23 -3.48 6.61
CA ALA A 168 5.19 -3.84 5.58
C ALA A 168 6.56 -3.21 5.88
N PRO A 169 7.67 -3.90 5.56
CA PRO A 169 9.04 -3.44 5.85
C PRO A 169 9.49 -2.39 4.81
N LEU A 170 8.61 -1.43 4.51
CA LEU A 170 8.84 -0.40 3.51
C LEU A 170 9.53 0.80 4.15
N GLU A 171 10.65 1.22 3.59
CA GLU A 171 11.40 2.39 4.03
C GLU A 171 11.12 3.61 3.15
N ASN A 172 11.59 4.79 3.56
CA ASN A 172 11.46 6.04 2.79
C ASN A 172 10.02 6.33 2.28
N ILE A 173 9.01 6.03 3.10
CA ILE A 173 7.60 6.21 2.73
C ILE A 173 7.31 7.70 2.50
N GLY A 174 6.74 8.04 1.34
CA GLY A 174 6.33 9.39 0.96
C GLY A 174 4.82 9.60 0.90
N LEU A 175 4.05 8.52 0.82
CA LEU A 175 2.60 8.56 0.78
C LEU A 175 2.01 7.33 1.45
N ILE A 176 0.99 7.56 2.27
CA ILE A 176 0.09 6.52 2.78
C ILE A 176 -1.32 6.93 2.35
N VAL A 177 -1.95 6.11 1.52
CA VAL A 177 -3.35 6.26 1.14
C VAL A 177 -4.18 5.33 2.02
N ILE A 178 -5.29 5.83 2.55
CA ILE A 178 -6.26 5.06 3.30
C ILE A 178 -7.60 5.23 2.58
N ASP A 179 -8.05 4.18 1.91
CA ASP A 179 -9.35 4.18 1.23
C ASP A 179 -10.45 3.74 2.20
N GLU A 180 -11.62 4.38 2.11
CA GLU A 180 -12.81 4.10 2.95
C GLU A 180 -12.51 4.01 4.46
N GLU A 181 -11.88 5.04 5.05
CA GLU A 181 -11.62 5.14 6.50
C GLU A 181 -12.91 5.01 7.36
N HIS A 182 -14.08 5.19 6.75
CA HIS A 182 -15.40 5.12 7.39
C HIS A 182 -15.87 3.70 7.76
N GLU A 183 -15.17 2.63 7.34
CA GLU A 183 -15.43 1.31 7.89
C GLU A 183 -14.86 1.19 9.31
N THR A 184 -15.59 1.80 10.24
CA THR A 184 -15.56 1.40 11.64
C THR A 184 -15.91 -0.08 11.66
N CYS A 185 -14.90 -0.94 11.80
CA CYS A 185 -15.10 -2.34 12.11
C CYS A 185 -15.58 -2.43 13.57
N LEU A 186 -16.82 -1.99 13.79
CA LEU A 186 -17.60 -2.20 14.99
C LEU A 186 -18.68 -3.20 14.59
N LEU A 187 -18.32 -4.48 14.62
CA LEU A 187 -19.29 -5.49 15.03
C LEU A 187 -19.58 -5.21 16.52
N TYR A 188 -20.41 -4.22 16.80
CA TYR A 188 -21.24 -4.24 18.00
C TYR A 188 -22.50 -5.01 17.60
N THR A 189 -22.49 -6.30 17.91
CA THR A 189 -23.71 -7.08 18.07
C THR A 189 -24.59 -6.37 19.09
N SER A 190 -25.75 -5.89 18.65
CA SER A 190 -26.90 -5.59 19.51
C SER A 190 -27.72 -6.85 19.74
#